data_AF-A0A8I0H0C0-F1
#
_entry.id   AF-A0A8I0H0C0-F1
#
_cell.length_a   1.000
_cell.length_b   1.000
_cell.length_c   1.000
_cell.angle_alpha   90.00
_cell.angle_beta   90.00
_cell.angle_gamma   90.00
#
_symmetry.space_group_name_H-M   'P 1'
#
loop_
_entity.id
_entity.type
_entity.pdbx_description
1 polymer ?
#
loop_
_entity_poly.entity_id
_entity_poly.type
_entity_poly.pdbx_seq_one_letter_code
_entity_poly.pdbx_strand_id
1 'polypeptide(L)' 'MSKMRKEYDPNKVKRRKRKPIVYIICEGKETETLYFKHFRSRNCLVDIIPIPSKHKAAEHLVKHAKSLISQAD' A
#
# COMPACT_ATOMS: atom_id res chain seq x y z
N MET A 1 -9.25 -24.65 38.61
CA MET A 1 -8.44 -25.13 37.46
C MET A 1 -7.73 -23.93 36.83
N SER A 2 -6.46 -23.67 37.18
CA SER A 2 -5.74 -22.50 36.66
C SER A 2 -5.34 -22.76 35.20
N LYS A 3 -5.65 -21.82 34.30
CA LYS A 3 -5.16 -21.87 32.91
C LYS A 3 -3.65 -21.66 32.95
N MET A 4 -2.87 -22.69 32.61
CA MET A 4 -1.43 -22.59 32.43
C MET A 4 -1.13 -21.45 31.43
N ARG A 5 -0.44 -20.41 31.90
CA ARG A 5 0.04 -19.34 31.05
C ARG A 5 1.07 -19.93 30.10
N LYS A 6 0.89 -19.74 28.80
CA LYS A 6 1.91 -20.09 27.80
C LYS A 6 3.19 -19.35 28.17
N GLU A 7 4.26 -20.11 28.37
CA GLU A 7 5.57 -19.60 28.75
C GLU A 7 6.07 -18.61 27.69
N TYR A 8 6.47 -17.43 28.14
CA TYR A 8 6.93 -16.34 27.28
C TYR A 8 8.36 -16.64 26.85
N ASP A 9 8.53 -17.03 25.58
CA ASP A 9 9.84 -17.21 24.96
C ASP A 9 10.23 -15.92 24.19
N PRO A 10 11.17 -15.11 24.71
CA PRO A 10 11.61 -13.88 24.06
C PRO A 10 12.33 -14.14 22.72
N ASN A 11 12.85 -15.36 22.49
CA ASN A 11 13.54 -15.76 21.26
C ASN A 11 12.58 -16.29 20.19
N LYS A 12 11.35 -16.64 20.57
CA LYS A 12 10.27 -16.96 19.65
C LYS A 12 9.70 -15.68 19.06
N VAL A 13 10.51 -14.99 18.25
CA VAL A 13 10.10 -13.81 17.49
C VAL A 13 9.06 -14.25 16.46
N LYS A 14 7.79 -14.26 16.88
CA LYS A 14 6.66 -14.49 15.98
C LYS A 14 6.58 -13.26 15.08
N ARG A 15 7.37 -13.26 14.00
CA ARG A 15 7.39 -12.18 13.00
C ARG A 15 5.94 -11.99 12.55
N ARG A 16 5.35 -10.85 12.91
CA ARG A 16 4.02 -10.48 12.40
C ARG A 16 4.11 -10.46 10.88
N LYS A 17 3.19 -11.16 10.21
CA LYS A 17 3.10 -11.14 8.74
C LYS A 17 3.07 -9.68 8.28
N ARG A 18 3.99 -9.30 7.37
CA ARG A 18 4.01 -7.95 6.80
C ARG A 18 2.67 -7.69 6.12
N LYS A 19 2.06 -6.53 6.38
CA LYS A 19 0.82 -6.14 5.72
C LYS A 19 1.13 -5.81 4.26
N PRO A 20 0.27 -6.21 3.30
CA PRO A 20 0.44 -5.80 1.92
C PRO A 20 0.30 -4.27 1.81
N ILE A 21 1.09 -3.67 0.93
CA ILE A 21 0.98 -2.26 0.56
C ILE A 21 0.20 -2.21 -0.75
N VAL A 22 -0.85 -1.40 -0.78
CA VAL A 22 -1.73 -1.20 -1.94
C VAL A 22 -1.39 0.15 -2.56
N TYR A 23 -0.97 0.14 -3.83
CA TYR A 23 -0.73 1.35 -4.60
C TYR A 23 -1.94 1.63 -5.49
N ILE A 24 -2.52 2.82 -5.36
CA ILE A 24 -3.58 3.31 -6.24
C ILE A 24 -2.99 4.39 -7.13
N ILE A 25 -2.95 4.11 -8.43
CA ILE A 25 -2.50 5.05 -9.46
C ILE A 25 -3.75 5.70 -10.05
N CYS A 26 -3.81 7.02 -10.01
CA CYS A 26 -5.00 7.76 -10.39
C CYS A 26 -4.61 9.03 -11.16
N GLU A 27 -5.50 9.56 -12.01
CA GLU A 27 -5.22 10.71 -12.88
C GLU A 27 -5.50 12.03 -12.13
N GLY A 28 -6.60 12.04 -11.39
CA GLY A 28 -7.10 13.14 -10.58
C GLY A 28 -6.28 13.35 -9.31
N LYS A 29 -5.75 14.56 -9.17
CA LYS A 29 -4.97 14.97 -8.00
C LYS A 29 -5.84 15.41 -6.82
N GLU A 30 -7.04 15.91 -7.08
CA GLU A 30 -7.91 16.52 -6.05
C GLU A 30 -8.94 15.53 -5.49
N THR A 31 -9.84 15.04 -6.34
CA THR A 31 -10.98 14.22 -5.92
C THR A 31 -10.55 12.82 -5.48
N GLU A 32 -9.75 12.14 -6.30
CA GLU A 32 -9.35 10.75 -6.08
C GLU A 32 -8.41 10.62 -4.87
N THR A 33 -7.46 11.55 -4.71
CA THR A 33 -6.60 11.60 -3.52
C THR A 33 -7.43 11.76 -2.25
N LEU A 34 -8.41 12.67 -2.24
CA LEU A 34 -9.28 12.89 -1.09
C LEU A 34 -10.13 11.65 -0.79
N TYR A 35 -10.71 11.04 -1.84
CA TYR A 35 -11.55 9.86 -1.72
C TYR A 35 -10.75 8.66 -1.17
N PHE A 36 -9.64 8.31 -1.81
CA PHE A 36 -8.87 7.12 -1.44
C PHE A 36 -8.13 7.26 -0.11
N LYS A 37 -7.84 8.50 0.33
CA LYS A 37 -7.20 8.75 1.64
C LYS A 37 -8.05 8.23 2.80
N HIS A 38 -9.38 8.20 2.65
CA HIS A 38 -10.29 7.67 3.67
C HIS A 38 -10.15 6.15 3.87
N PHE A 39 -9.61 5.41 2.89
CA PHE A 39 -9.39 3.96 3.01
C PHE A 39 -8.08 3.60 3.71
N ARG A 40 -7.20 4.58 3.95
CA ARG A 40 -5.96 4.37 4.70
C ARG A 40 -6.32 4.13 6.16
N SER A 41 -6.08 2.91 6.63
CA SER A 41 -6.34 2.50 8.01
C SER A 41 -5.13 1.77 8.59
N ARG A 42 -5.10 1.55 9.91
CA ARG A 42 -4.02 0.76 10.54
C ARG A 42 -3.88 -0.64 9.93
N ASN A 43 -4.93 -1.16 9.28
CA ASN A 43 -4.96 -2.48 8.67
C ASN A 43 -4.85 -2.47 7.14
N CYS A 44 -5.00 -1.32 6.49
CA CYS A 44 -4.92 -1.16 5.04
C CYS A 44 -3.93 -0.04 4.70
N LEU A 45 -2.73 -0.41 4.26
CA LEU A 45 -1.68 0.53 3.86
C LEU A 45 -1.92 0.91 2.40
N VAL A 46 -2.63 2.00 2.19
CA VAL A 46 -2.90 2.57 0.86
C VAL A 46 -1.99 3.77 0.63
N ASP A 47 -1.22 3.74 -0.45
CA ASP A 47 -0.50 4.89 -0.98
C ASP A 47 -1.10 5.28 -2.34
N ILE A 48 -1.38 6.57 -2.50
CA ILE A 48 -2.04 7.13 -3.67
C ILE A 48 -1.02 7.95 -4.43
N ILE A 49 -0.81 7.62 -5.69
CA ILE A 49 0.15 8.29 -6.56
C ILE A 49 -0.65 8.91 -7.71
N PRO A 50 -0.98 10.22 -7.63
CA PRO A 50 -1.57 10.90 -8.76
C PRO A 50 -0.52 11.03 -9.87
N ILE A 51 -0.77 10.38 -11.01
CA ILE A 51 0.09 10.44 -12.19
C ILE A 51 -0.71 11.11 -13.30
N PRO A 52 -0.42 12.39 -13.63
CA PRO A 52 -1.03 13.03 -14.78
C PRO A 52 -0.59 12.26 -16.03
N SER A 53 -1.55 11.71 -16.77
CA SER A 53 -1.29 10.83 -17.91
C SER A 53 -2.24 11.19 -19.04
N LYS A 54 -1.72 11.26 -20.28
CA LYS A 54 -2.59 11.30 -21.48
C LYS A 54 -3.32 9.98 -21.73
N HIS A 55 -2.85 8.90 -21.10
CA HIS A 55 -3.37 7.55 -21.29
C HIS A 55 -4.41 7.22 -20.22
N LYS A 56 -5.61 6.86 -20.68
CA LYS A 56 -6.73 6.43 -19.82
C LYS A 56 -6.75 4.92 -19.55
N ALA A 57 -6.01 4.14 -20.34
CA ALA A 57 -5.96 2.69 -20.22
C ALA A 57 -4.99 2.23 -19.11
N ALA A 58 -5.43 1.27 -18.29
CA ALA A 58 -4.69 0.79 -17.13
C ALA A 58 -3.29 0.23 -17.48
N GLU A 59 -3.16 -0.50 -18.58
CA GLU A 59 -1.87 -1.07 -19.02
C GLU A 59 -0.84 0.04 -19.30
N HIS A 60 -1.27 1.12 -19.95
CA HIS A 60 -0.42 2.24 -20.28
C HIS A 60 -0.05 3.07 -19.04
N LEU A 61 -0.98 3.22 -18.08
CA LEU A 61 -0.71 3.84 -16.79
C LEU A 61 0.36 3.06 -16.00
N VAL A 62 0.24 1.73 -15.96
CA VAL A 62 1.22 0.85 -15.29
C VAL A 62 2.58 0.92 -15.97
N LYS A 63 2.63 0.92 -17.32
CA LYS A 63 3.88 1.06 -18.07
C LYS A 63 4.57 2.41 -17.80
N HIS A 64 3.79 3.50 -17.81
CA HIS A 64 4.28 4.84 -17.51
C HIS A 64 4.81 4.95 -16.07
N ALA A 65 4.06 4.43 -15.09
CA ALA A 65 4.47 4.43 -13.69
C ALA A 65 5.77 3.63 -13.47
N LYS A 66 5.90 2.44 -14.08
CA LYS A 66 7.15 1.66 -14.02
C LYS A 66 8.34 2.41 -14.61
N SER A 67 8.14 3.09 -15.75
CA SER A 67 9.19 3.90 -16.38
C SER A 67 9.65 5.07 -15.51
N LEU A 68 8.74 5.71 -14.77
CA LEU A 68 9.08 6.80 -13.85
C LEU A 68 9.89 6.30 -12.65
N ILE A 69 9.47 5.17 -12.07
CA ILE A 69 10.16 4.57 -10.93
C ILE A 69 11.58 4.14 -11.35
N SER A 70 11.76 3.53 -12.52
CA SER A 70 13.09 3.10 -13.00
C SER A 70 14.04 4.25 -13.36
N GLN A 71 13.55 5.48 -13.51
CA GLN A 71 14.39 6.66 -13.78
C GLN A 71 14.82 7.39 -12.52
N ALA A 72 14.28 7.01 -11.35
CA ALA A 72 14.59 7.63 -10.06
C ALA A 72 15.77 6.96 -9.32
N ASP A 73 16.35 5.89 -9.88
CA ASP A 73 17.60 5.25 -9.49
C ASP A 73 18.77 5.78 -10.34
#